data_AF-A0A4R8K099-F1
#
_entry.id   AF-A0A4R8K099-F1
#
_cell.length_a   1.000
_cell.length_b   1.000
_cell.length_c   1.000
_cell.angle_alpha   90.00
_cell.angle_beta   90.00
_cell.angle_gamma   90.00
#
_symmetry.space_group_name_H-M   'P 1'
#
loop_
_entity.id
_entity.type
_entity.pdbx_description
1 polymer ?
#
loop_
_entity_poly.entity_id
_entity_poly.type
_entity_poly.pdbx_seq_one_letter_code
_entity_poly.pdbx_strand_id
1 'polypeptide(L)'
;MNNEQNHFSDTPLEQSSGPTSDSTSTNPPIANFIPEAELAKRAIPLHLHPSKVLPSHFTEAIERAFAPATRFWFHVDAERFVAALQNQNPAYMDDLVSSWEQWGCGPFHEDLINSIRTKQFDEFCALSLASQPLGLASDDDEEVYDLLHSHLRRTGESTHLKYLELDGVKAIRYIREKMVGMTA
;
A
#
# COMPACT_ATOMS: atom_id res chain seq x y z
N MET A 1 -60.92 -39.62 39.21
CA MET A 1 -61.06 -39.11 37.82
C MET A 1 -59.67 -38.95 37.26
N ASN A 2 -59.42 -39.57 36.10
CA ASN A 2 -58.11 -39.77 35.48
C ASN A 2 -57.50 -38.48 34.92
N ASN A 3 -56.17 -38.39 35.01
CA ASN A 3 -55.18 -38.02 33.96
C ASN A 3 -53.91 -37.56 34.71
N GLU A 4 -52.80 -38.30 34.73
CA GLU A 4 -51.86 -38.56 33.61
C GLU A 4 -51.57 -37.32 32.76
N GLN A 5 -50.40 -36.73 32.98
CA GLN A 5 -49.31 -36.48 32.00
C GLN A 5 -48.32 -35.49 32.63
N ASN A 6 -47.11 -35.95 33.00
CA ASN A 6 -45.88 -35.92 32.19
C ASN A 6 -45.24 -34.52 32.22
N HIS A 7 -43.95 -34.29 32.42
CA HIS A 7 -42.75 -35.11 32.55
C HIS A 7 -41.63 -34.14 33.03
N PHE A 8 -40.82 -34.57 34.01
CA PHE A 8 -39.38 -34.28 34.23
C PHE A 8 -38.93 -32.81 34.45
N SER A 9 -38.38 -32.42 35.62
CA SER A 9 -37.04 -32.77 36.17
C SER A 9 -35.91 -32.34 35.21
N ASP A 10 -34.94 -31.48 35.52
CA ASP A 10 -34.31 -31.09 36.78
C ASP A 10 -33.64 -29.71 36.68
N THR A 11 -33.69 -28.99 37.81
CA THR A 11 -32.81 -27.91 38.30
C THR A 11 -31.31 -28.31 38.38
N PRO A 12 -30.38 -27.48 38.92
CA PRO A 12 -30.05 -26.06 38.70
C PRO A 12 -28.50 -25.88 38.59
N LEU A 13 -28.00 -24.65 38.39
CA LEU A 13 -26.85 -24.08 39.14
C LEU A 13 -26.43 -22.71 38.58
N GLU A 14 -26.76 -21.67 39.35
CA GLU A 14 -26.00 -20.43 39.39
C GLU A 14 -24.62 -20.70 40.00
N GLN A 15 -23.54 -20.22 39.37
CA GLN A 15 -22.33 -19.74 40.05
C GLN A 15 -21.69 -18.57 39.29
N SER A 16 -21.87 -17.38 39.88
CA SER A 16 -20.94 -16.25 40.01
C SER A 16 -19.63 -16.26 39.22
N SER A 17 -19.29 -15.14 38.54
CA SER A 17 -18.25 -14.18 38.97
C SER A 17 -17.77 -13.24 37.84
N GLY A 18 -17.80 -11.92 38.12
CA GLY A 18 -16.71 -10.98 37.80
C GLY A 18 -16.62 -10.35 36.38
N PRO A 19 -16.25 -9.06 36.27
CA PRO A 19 -16.20 -8.35 35.00
C PRO A 19 -14.88 -8.66 34.26
N THR A 20 -14.96 -9.28 33.09
CA THR A 20 -13.82 -9.33 32.19
C THR A 20 -13.75 -8.03 31.42
N SER A 21 -12.77 -7.21 31.78
CA SER A 21 -12.25 -6.12 30.98
C SER A 21 -12.08 -6.59 29.53
N ASP A 22 -12.86 -6.00 28.63
CA ASP A 22 -12.58 -5.99 27.20
C ASP A 22 -11.27 -5.22 26.98
N SER A 23 -10.16 -5.91 27.18
CA SER A 23 -8.92 -5.57 26.52
C SER A 23 -9.12 -5.88 25.04
N THR A 24 -9.69 -4.92 24.31
CA THR A 24 -9.57 -4.84 22.86
C THR A 24 -8.09 -4.76 22.52
N SER A 25 -7.48 -5.93 22.40
CA SER A 25 -6.22 -6.17 21.73
C SER A 25 -6.39 -5.68 20.30
N THR A 26 -6.14 -4.39 20.11
CA THR A 26 -6.14 -3.72 18.82
C THR A 26 -4.83 -4.11 18.15
N ASN A 27 -4.74 -5.38 17.75
CA ASN A 27 -3.77 -5.75 16.75
C ASN A 27 -4.16 -4.98 15.48
N PRO A 28 -3.24 -4.20 14.88
CA PRO A 28 -3.53 -3.56 13.61
C PRO A 28 -3.95 -4.66 12.63
N PRO A 29 -5.06 -4.50 11.91
CA PRO A 29 -5.51 -5.52 10.96
C PRO A 29 -4.36 -5.79 9.99
N ILE A 30 -4.01 -7.07 9.83
CA ILE A 30 -3.04 -7.51 8.84
C ILE A 30 -3.54 -6.98 7.48
N ALA A 31 -2.77 -6.07 6.88
CA ALA A 31 -3.10 -5.27 5.72
C ALA A 31 -3.16 -6.09 4.41
N ASN A 32 -3.94 -7.17 4.38
CA ASN A 32 -3.89 -8.11 3.26
C ASN A 32 -4.67 -7.65 2.01
N PHE A 33 -5.51 -6.62 2.11
CA PHE A 33 -6.10 -5.94 0.96
C PHE A 33 -6.88 -4.72 1.47
N ILE A 34 -6.46 -3.50 1.14
CA ILE A 34 -7.24 -2.29 1.43
C ILE A 34 -7.88 -1.84 0.11
N PRO A 35 -9.23 -1.82 -0.01
CA PRO A 35 -9.88 -1.37 -1.22
C PRO A 35 -9.47 0.05 -1.59
N GLU A 36 -9.37 0.33 -2.89
CA GLU A 36 -8.94 1.62 -3.41
C GLU A 36 -9.82 2.79 -2.95
N ALA A 37 -11.12 2.52 -2.76
CA ALA A 37 -12.05 3.49 -2.18
C ALA A 37 -11.71 3.85 -0.72
N GLU A 38 -11.20 2.91 0.07
CA GLU A 38 -10.77 3.18 1.44
C GLU A 38 -9.40 3.89 1.47
N LEU A 39 -8.50 3.52 0.55
CA LEU A 39 -7.26 4.27 0.33
C LEU A 39 -7.55 5.73 -0.02
N ALA A 40 -8.46 5.97 -0.96
CA ALA A 40 -8.81 7.30 -1.44
C ALA A 40 -9.32 8.22 -0.31
N LYS A 41 -10.12 7.70 0.63
CA LYS A 41 -10.61 8.47 1.80
C LYS A 41 -9.48 9.01 2.67
N ARG A 42 -8.35 8.31 2.72
CA ARG A 42 -7.21 8.66 3.59
C ARG A 42 -6.07 9.35 2.82
N ALA A 43 -6.05 9.24 1.50
CA ALA A 43 -4.96 9.70 0.67
C ALA A 43 -5.09 11.15 0.18
N ILE A 44 -6.31 11.72 0.17
CA ILE A 44 -6.50 13.12 -0.27
C ILE A 44 -5.86 14.07 0.76
N PRO A 45 -4.86 14.87 0.37
CA PRO A 45 -4.18 15.77 1.30
C PRO A 45 -4.97 17.06 1.49
N LEU A 46 -6.16 16.97 2.11
CA LEU A 46 -7.09 18.10 2.30
C LEU A 46 -6.51 19.28 3.11
N HIS A 47 -5.39 19.07 3.78
CA HIS A 47 -4.64 20.12 4.48
C HIS A 47 -3.76 20.97 3.55
N LEU A 48 -3.59 20.55 2.29
CA LEU A 48 -2.87 21.27 1.26
C LEU A 48 -3.85 21.97 0.33
N HIS A 49 -3.45 23.14 -0.16
CA HIS A 49 -4.16 23.79 -1.25
C HIS A 49 -3.92 23.01 -2.55
N PRO A 50 -4.93 22.81 -3.43
CA PRO A 50 -4.79 22.03 -4.66
C PRO A 50 -3.57 22.41 -5.51
N SER A 51 -3.29 23.72 -5.62
CA SER A 51 -2.12 24.25 -6.32
C SER A 51 -0.77 23.98 -5.67
N LYS A 52 -0.70 23.24 -4.58
CA LYS A 52 0.56 22.84 -3.94
C LYS A 52 0.69 21.32 -3.87
N VAL A 53 -0.24 20.59 -4.45
CA VAL A 53 -0.25 19.13 -4.36
C VAL A 53 0.61 18.52 -5.46
N LEU A 54 1.51 17.63 -5.05
CA LEU A 54 2.29 16.78 -5.93
C LEU A 54 1.72 15.35 -5.85
N PRO A 55 1.96 14.51 -6.88
CA PRO A 55 1.64 13.09 -6.83
C PRO A 55 2.18 12.37 -5.57
N SER A 56 3.40 12.72 -5.13
CA SER A 56 4.02 12.12 -3.95
C SER A 56 3.24 12.36 -2.66
N HIS A 57 2.49 13.47 -2.54
CA HIS A 57 1.71 13.74 -1.34
C HIS A 57 0.60 12.70 -1.11
N PHE A 58 0.09 12.06 -2.17
CA PHE A 58 -0.89 10.98 -2.05
C PHE A 58 -0.23 9.71 -1.53
N THR A 59 0.95 9.34 -2.05
CA THR A 59 1.66 8.15 -1.58
C THR A 59 2.17 8.31 -0.15
N GLU A 60 2.65 9.50 0.22
CA GLU A 60 3.01 9.86 1.59
C GLU A 60 1.80 9.83 2.54
N ALA A 61 0.63 10.28 2.08
CA ALA A 61 -0.59 10.24 2.89
C ALA A 61 -1.02 8.79 3.17
N ILE A 62 -0.92 7.90 2.17
CA ILE A 62 -1.19 6.47 2.33
C ILE A 62 -0.20 5.84 3.31
N GLU A 63 1.11 6.07 3.14
CA GLU A 63 2.14 5.52 4.03
C GLU A 63 1.93 5.94 5.48
N ARG A 64 1.53 7.21 5.70
CA ARG A 64 1.19 7.72 7.04
C ARG A 64 -0.07 7.09 7.61
N ALA A 65 -1.08 6.84 6.79
CA ALA A 65 -2.38 6.37 7.24
C ALA A 65 -2.41 4.87 7.57
N PHE A 66 -1.63 4.06 6.84
CA PHE A 66 -1.74 2.60 6.93
C PHE A 66 -0.51 1.90 7.52
N ALA A 67 0.59 2.64 7.75
CA ALA A 67 1.93 2.13 8.06
C ALA A 67 2.41 1.12 6.99
N PRO A 68 3.60 1.29 6.39
CA PRO A 68 4.00 0.43 5.29
C PRO A 68 4.21 -1.01 5.78
N ALA A 69 3.21 -1.87 5.59
CA ALA A 69 3.40 -3.30 5.66
C ALA A 69 4.27 -3.73 4.47
N THR A 70 5.17 -4.68 4.69
CA THR A 70 5.86 -5.34 3.58
C THR A 70 4.81 -5.92 2.63
N ARG A 71 4.94 -5.67 1.32
CA ARG A 71 3.99 -6.08 0.26
C ARG A 71 2.73 -5.24 0.12
N PHE A 72 2.61 -4.10 0.82
CA PHE A 72 1.45 -3.22 0.71
C PHE A 72 1.20 -2.74 -0.74
N TRP A 73 2.23 -2.18 -1.39
CA TRP A 73 2.04 -1.49 -2.67
C TRP A 73 1.67 -2.45 -3.81
N PHE A 74 2.08 -3.71 -3.74
CA PHE A 74 1.72 -4.76 -4.72
C PHE A 74 0.23 -4.91 -4.97
N HIS A 75 -0.58 -4.62 -3.95
CA HIS A 75 -2.01 -4.86 -4.01
C HIS A 75 -2.81 -3.64 -4.44
N VAL A 76 -2.17 -2.48 -4.61
CA VAL A 76 -2.84 -1.24 -5.00
C VAL A 76 -3.06 -1.24 -6.51
N ASP A 77 -4.32 -1.27 -6.95
CA ASP A 77 -4.65 -0.97 -8.34
C ASP A 77 -4.58 0.55 -8.55
N ALA A 78 -3.53 1.03 -9.21
CA ALA A 78 -3.23 2.45 -9.35
C ALA A 78 -4.36 3.19 -10.09
N GLU A 79 -4.88 2.60 -11.16
CA GLU A 79 -5.95 3.15 -11.98
C GLU A 79 -7.25 3.25 -11.20
N ARG A 80 -7.63 2.18 -10.48
CA ARG A 80 -8.81 2.19 -9.60
C ARG A 80 -8.66 3.17 -8.45
N PHE A 81 -7.45 3.30 -7.91
CA PHE A 81 -7.17 4.28 -6.85
C PHE A 81 -7.35 5.71 -7.35
N VAL A 82 -6.80 6.07 -8.50
CA VAL A 82 -7.00 7.41 -9.07
C VAL A 82 -8.48 7.67 -9.38
N ALA A 83 -9.19 6.69 -9.94
CA ALA A 83 -10.64 6.81 -10.15
C ALA A 83 -11.41 6.98 -8.83
N ALA A 84 -11.00 6.29 -7.77
CA ALA A 84 -11.61 6.41 -6.45
C ALA A 84 -11.38 7.79 -5.81
N LEU A 85 -10.21 8.42 -6.01
CA LEU A 85 -9.94 9.78 -5.56
C LEU A 85 -10.90 10.79 -6.19
N GLN A 86 -11.10 10.69 -7.51
CA GLN A 86 -12.03 11.55 -8.24
C GLN A 86 -13.46 11.43 -7.68
N ASN A 87 -13.90 10.20 -7.37
CA ASN A 87 -15.23 9.98 -6.80
C ASN A 87 -15.34 10.46 -5.35
N GLN A 88 -14.24 10.42 -4.59
CA GLN A 88 -14.24 10.75 -3.17
C GLN A 88 -14.32 12.27 -2.91
N ASN A 89 -13.63 13.09 -3.72
CA ASN A 89 -13.76 14.54 -3.67
C ASN A 89 -13.56 15.18 -5.07
N PRO A 90 -14.60 15.17 -5.92
CA PRO A 90 -14.49 15.64 -7.31
C PRO A 90 -14.01 17.08 -7.41
N ALA A 91 -14.60 17.99 -6.63
CA ALA A 91 -14.27 19.41 -6.70
C ALA A 91 -12.79 19.70 -6.37
N TYR A 92 -12.27 19.05 -5.34
CA TYR A 92 -10.85 19.20 -4.98
C TYR A 92 -9.92 18.66 -6.07
N MET A 93 -10.25 17.51 -6.65
CA MET A 93 -9.45 16.90 -7.71
C MET A 93 -9.51 17.71 -9.00
N ASP A 94 -10.67 18.28 -9.35
CA ASP A 94 -10.83 19.16 -10.52
C ASP A 94 -9.99 20.43 -10.38
N ASP A 95 -9.99 21.05 -9.20
CA ASP A 95 -9.15 22.22 -8.89
C ASP A 95 -7.66 21.90 -8.95
N LEU A 96 -7.28 20.71 -8.47
CA LEU A 96 -5.90 20.22 -8.51
C LEU A 96 -5.44 20.02 -9.95
N VAL A 97 -6.19 19.26 -10.74
CA VAL A 97 -5.87 18.98 -12.15
C VAL A 97 -5.75 20.28 -12.92
N SER A 98 -6.71 21.20 -12.74
CA SER A 98 -6.67 22.52 -13.38
C SER A 98 -5.42 23.31 -13.01
N SER A 99 -5.00 23.28 -11.75
CA SER A 99 -3.78 23.95 -11.32
C SER A 99 -2.51 23.28 -11.87
N TRP A 100 -2.49 21.95 -11.97
CA TRP A 100 -1.36 21.19 -12.50
C TRP A 100 -1.14 21.48 -13.99
N GLU A 101 -2.23 21.52 -14.76
CA GLU A 101 -2.20 21.89 -16.18
C GLU A 101 -1.72 23.33 -16.39
N GLN A 102 -2.15 24.27 -15.54
CA GLN A 102 -1.70 25.68 -15.61
C GLN A 102 -0.19 25.83 -15.41
N TRP A 103 0.46 24.90 -14.71
CA TRP A 103 1.91 24.91 -14.51
C TRP A 103 2.68 24.30 -15.67
N GLY A 104 1.97 23.84 -16.72
CA GLY A 104 2.57 23.19 -17.88
C GLY A 104 3.06 21.77 -17.58
N CYS A 105 2.57 21.17 -16.49
CA CYS A 105 2.85 19.77 -16.19
C CYS A 105 2.03 18.84 -17.10
N GLY A 106 2.44 17.56 -17.17
CA GLY A 106 1.70 16.54 -17.91
C GLY A 106 0.35 16.20 -17.25
N PRO A 107 -0.37 15.18 -17.72
CA PRO A 107 -1.63 14.77 -17.11
C PRO A 107 -1.42 14.32 -15.65
N PHE A 108 -2.02 15.01 -14.68
CA PHE A 108 -1.82 14.72 -13.25
C PHE A 108 -2.12 13.26 -12.90
N HIS A 109 -3.18 12.70 -13.48
CA HIS A 109 -3.57 11.30 -13.25
C HIS A 109 -2.48 10.31 -13.67
N GLU A 110 -1.81 10.54 -14.79
CA GLU A 110 -0.71 9.70 -15.26
C GLU A 110 0.50 9.82 -14.33
N ASP A 111 0.82 11.03 -13.87
CA ASP A 111 1.91 11.26 -12.91
C ASP A 111 1.63 10.59 -11.56
N LEU A 112 0.37 10.56 -11.12
CA LEU A 112 -0.05 9.85 -9.91
C LEU A 112 0.00 8.32 -10.07
N ILE A 113 -0.46 7.78 -11.19
CA ILE A 113 -0.31 6.35 -11.52
C ILE A 113 1.16 5.97 -11.52
N ASN A 114 2.01 6.79 -12.15
CA ASN A 114 3.46 6.57 -12.17
C ASN A 114 4.05 6.60 -10.76
N SER A 115 3.64 7.53 -9.89
CA SER A 115 4.11 7.58 -8.51
C SER A 115 3.79 6.29 -7.73
N ILE A 116 2.60 5.71 -7.93
CA ILE A 116 2.22 4.44 -7.29
C ILE A 116 3.01 3.27 -7.89
N ARG A 117 3.17 3.23 -9.21
CA ARG A 117 3.96 2.20 -9.89
C ARG A 117 5.43 2.23 -9.51
N THR A 118 6.01 3.40 -9.25
CA THR A 118 7.36 3.52 -8.68
C THR A 118 7.42 2.88 -7.30
N LYS A 119 6.44 3.12 -6.42
CA LYS A 119 6.38 2.47 -5.11
C LYS A 119 6.26 0.94 -5.22
N GLN A 120 5.49 0.45 -6.19
CA GLN A 120 5.38 -0.99 -6.50
C GLN A 120 6.69 -1.58 -6.99
N PHE A 121 7.36 -0.88 -7.91
CA PHE A 121 8.66 -1.25 -8.45
C PHE A 121 9.72 -1.34 -7.35
N ASP A 122 9.85 -0.31 -6.51
CA ASP A 122 10.82 -0.29 -5.41
C ASP A 122 10.60 -1.47 -4.46
N GLU A 123 9.34 -1.76 -4.14
CA GLU A 123 8.97 -2.86 -3.27
C GLU A 123 9.24 -4.23 -3.89
N PHE A 124 8.93 -4.38 -5.19
CA PHE A 124 9.22 -5.58 -5.96
C PHE A 124 10.71 -5.89 -5.99
N CYS A 125 11.52 -4.91 -6.36
CA CYS A 125 12.96 -5.07 -6.45
C CYS A 125 13.59 -5.31 -5.08
N ALA A 126 13.15 -4.59 -4.04
CA ALA A 126 13.64 -4.78 -2.68
C ALA A 126 13.41 -6.22 -2.18
N LEU A 127 12.22 -6.77 -2.39
CA LEU A 127 11.92 -8.17 -2.01
C LEU A 127 12.67 -9.19 -2.86
N SER A 128 12.82 -8.91 -4.16
CA SER A 128 13.56 -9.76 -5.08
C SER A 128 15.04 -9.85 -4.71
N LEU A 129 15.64 -8.75 -4.23
CA LEU A 129 17.01 -8.72 -3.73
C LEU A 129 17.14 -9.33 -2.34
N ALA A 130 16.20 -9.05 -1.43
CA ALA A 130 16.22 -9.61 -0.08
C ALA A 130 16.09 -11.15 -0.06
N SER A 131 15.43 -11.72 -1.07
CA SER A 131 15.31 -13.18 -1.25
C SER A 131 16.54 -13.84 -1.91
N GLN A 132 17.53 -13.04 -2.37
CA GLN A 132 18.72 -13.54 -3.04
C GLN A 132 19.96 -13.42 -2.14
N PRO A 133 20.80 -14.46 -2.05
CA PRO A 133 22.04 -14.42 -1.26
C PRO A 133 23.02 -13.32 -1.71
N LEU A 134 23.00 -12.97 -3.00
CA LEU A 134 23.91 -12.00 -3.61
C LEU A 134 23.41 -10.54 -3.51
N GLY A 135 22.09 -10.34 -3.52
CA GLY A 135 21.47 -9.00 -3.61
C GLY A 135 21.70 -8.12 -2.39
N LEU A 136 22.00 -8.74 -1.24
CA LEU A 136 22.34 -8.06 0.02
C LEU A 136 23.85 -7.85 0.21
N ALA A 137 24.70 -8.52 -0.58
CA ALA A 137 26.13 -8.64 -0.29
C ALA A 137 27.04 -7.82 -1.22
N SER A 138 26.57 -7.43 -2.41
CA SER A 138 27.35 -6.55 -3.29
C SER A 138 27.07 -5.09 -2.95
N ASP A 139 28.13 -4.31 -2.74
CA ASP A 139 28.10 -2.85 -2.61
C ASP A 139 28.22 -2.15 -3.98
N ASP A 140 28.33 -2.92 -5.08
CA ASP A 140 28.38 -2.39 -6.44
C ASP A 140 26.96 -2.25 -7.01
N ASP A 141 26.57 -1.01 -7.32
CA ASP A 141 25.26 -0.73 -7.88
C ASP A 141 25.10 -1.23 -9.32
N GLU A 142 26.19 -1.35 -10.10
CA GLU A 142 26.13 -1.91 -11.47
C GLU A 142 25.84 -3.41 -11.43
N GLU A 143 26.50 -4.16 -10.53
CA GLU A 143 26.24 -5.59 -10.37
C GLU A 143 24.80 -5.87 -9.94
N VAL A 144 24.26 -5.06 -9.03
CA VAL A 144 22.87 -5.18 -8.58
C VAL A 144 21.89 -4.78 -9.67
N TYR A 145 22.21 -3.75 -10.47
CA TYR A 145 21.44 -3.40 -11.66
C TYR A 145 21.36 -4.55 -12.65
N ASP A 146 22.51 -5.13 -13.04
CA ASP A 146 22.56 -6.24 -13.99
C ASP A 146 21.82 -7.49 -13.47
N LEU A 147 21.91 -7.75 -12.16
CA LEU A 147 21.17 -8.82 -11.50
C LEU A 147 19.65 -8.61 -11.60
N LEU A 148 19.17 -7.41 -11.24
CA LEU A 148 17.75 -7.06 -11.34
C LEU A 148 17.26 -7.07 -12.77
N HIS A 149 18.02 -6.49 -13.70
CA HIS A 149 17.68 -6.42 -15.11
C HIS A 149 17.53 -7.83 -15.72
N SER A 150 18.49 -8.71 -15.43
CA SER A 150 18.45 -10.11 -15.84
C SER A 150 17.25 -10.86 -15.22
N HIS A 151 16.96 -10.60 -13.94
CA HIS A 151 15.83 -11.18 -13.25
C HIS A 151 14.50 -10.77 -13.91
N LEU A 152 14.26 -9.47 -14.08
CA LEU A 152 13.03 -8.90 -14.65
C LEU A 152 12.80 -9.36 -16.09
N ARG A 153 13.86 -9.43 -16.91
CA ARG A 153 13.78 -9.99 -18.27
C ARG A 153 13.36 -11.45 -18.27
N ARG A 154 13.90 -12.25 -17.36
CA ARG A 154 13.59 -13.68 -17.26
C ARG A 154 12.17 -13.96 -16.75
N THR A 155 11.67 -13.15 -15.81
CA THR A 155 10.32 -13.31 -15.25
C THR A 155 9.23 -12.67 -16.12
N GLY A 156 9.59 -11.83 -17.08
CA GLY A 156 8.64 -11.17 -17.99
C GLY A 156 7.98 -9.92 -17.39
N GLU A 157 8.58 -9.34 -16.33
CA GLU A 157 8.08 -8.17 -15.61
C GLU A 157 8.34 -6.87 -16.39
N SER A 158 7.69 -6.73 -17.55
CA SER A 158 7.98 -5.68 -18.53
C SER A 158 7.77 -4.25 -18.01
N THR A 159 6.76 -4.03 -17.15
CA THR A 159 6.52 -2.72 -16.52
C THR A 159 7.67 -2.34 -15.58
N HIS A 160 8.06 -3.23 -14.67
CA HIS A 160 9.19 -3.00 -13.75
C HIS A 160 10.52 -2.86 -14.50
N LEU A 161 10.73 -3.64 -15.57
CA LEU A 161 11.90 -3.51 -16.43
C LEU A 161 11.99 -2.12 -17.04
N LYS A 162 10.87 -1.56 -17.50
CA LYS A 162 10.83 -0.20 -18.04
C LYS A 162 11.21 0.84 -17.00
N TYR A 163 10.74 0.73 -15.76
CA TYR A 163 11.13 1.63 -14.67
C TYR A 163 12.63 1.53 -14.35
N LEU A 164 13.15 0.29 -14.27
CA LEU A 164 14.58 0.07 -14.08
C LEU A 164 15.42 0.67 -15.21
N GLU A 165 15.01 0.51 -16.46
CA GLU A 165 15.74 1.03 -17.63
C GLU A 165 15.66 2.57 -17.76
N LEU A 166 14.59 3.20 -17.26
CA LEU A 166 14.44 4.66 -17.25
C LEU A 166 15.40 5.32 -16.25
N ASP A 167 15.49 4.75 -15.04
CA ASP A 167 16.31 5.32 -13.96
C ASP A 167 17.77 4.81 -14.01
N GLY A 168 17.99 3.64 -14.61
CA GLY A 168 19.28 2.98 -14.68
C GLY A 168 19.81 2.61 -13.29
N VAL A 169 21.12 2.70 -13.13
CA VAL A 169 21.84 2.42 -11.87
C VAL A 169 21.36 3.30 -10.71
N LYS A 170 20.80 4.47 -10.99
CA LYS A 170 20.28 5.36 -9.93
C LYS A 170 19.12 4.75 -9.15
N ALA A 171 18.36 3.84 -9.76
CA ALA A 171 17.28 3.11 -9.10
C ALA A 171 17.79 2.30 -7.90
N ILE A 172 19.03 1.79 -7.98
CA ILE A 172 19.57 0.83 -7.01
C ILE A 172 19.67 1.44 -5.62
N ARG A 173 20.08 2.71 -5.52
CA ARG A 173 20.13 3.42 -4.24
C ARG A 173 18.77 3.45 -3.55
N TYR A 174 17.70 3.80 -4.27
CA TYR A 174 16.34 3.87 -3.72
C TYR A 174 15.81 2.50 -3.32
N ILE A 175 16.11 1.47 -4.12
CA ILE A 175 15.75 0.09 -3.82
C ILE A 175 16.44 -0.38 -2.52
N ARG A 176 17.73 -0.07 -2.33
CA ARG A 176 18.47 -0.39 -1.09
C ARG A 176 17.88 0.34 0.12
N GLU A 177 17.57 1.63 0.00
CA GLU A 177 16.90 2.39 1.07
C GLU A 177 15.57 1.74 1.45
N LYS A 178 14.78 1.33 0.45
CA LYS A 178 13.53 0.60 0.65
C LYS A 178 13.75 -0.75 1.35
N MET A 179 14.80 -1.50 0.99
CA MET A 179 15.16 -2.76 1.67
C MET A 179 15.49 -2.56 3.15
N VAL A 180 16.28 -1.53 3.49
CA VAL A 180 16.59 -1.21 4.89
C VAL A 180 15.33 -0.85 5.66
N GLY A 181 14.41 -0.09 5.05
CA GLY A 181 13.12 0.25 5.65
C GLY A 181 12.18 -0.94 5.86
N MET A 182 12.43 -2.09 5.21
CA MET A 182 11.65 -3.32 5.42
C MET A 182 12.17 -4.20 6.56
N THR A 183 13.44 -4.03 6.97
CA THR A 183 14.09 -4.86 8.00
C THR A 183 14.15 -4.20 9.37
N ALA A 184 13.83 -2.91 9.46
CA ALA A 184 13.75 -2.11 10.69
C ALA A 184 12.38 -2.20 11.36
#